data_AF-A0A9D4PFC4-F1
#
_entry.id   AF-A0A9D4PFC4-F1
#
_cell.length_a   1.000
_cell.length_b   1.000
_cell.length_c   1.000
_cell.angle_alpha   90.00
_cell.angle_beta   90.00
_cell.angle_gamma   90.00
#
_symmetry.space_group_name_H-M   'P 1'
#
loop_
_entity.id
_entity.type
_entity.pdbx_description
1 polymer ?
#
loop_
_entity_poly.entity_id
_entity_poly.type
_entity_poly.pdbx_seq_one_letter_code
_entity_poly.pdbx_strand_id
1 'polypeptide(L)'
;MQTATKIGCECGGDYRSRVEPAPIVEHKRAKKTHSNNRINKLLHDHAADLSSTFNNLASKHMPPPTQIPMPDYVGAPNEELGRPITEAEGMSTAPGPDSVTNKTLRNLNDQSISKLTEYYNHCLEKGEIPQAK
;
A
#
# COMPACT_ATOMS: atom_id res chain seq x y z
N MET A 1 -67.39 22.75 3.97
CA MET A 1 -67.58 22.76 5.44
C MET A 1 -66.36 22.12 6.06
N GLN A 2 -65.67 22.88 6.90
CA GLN A 2 -64.47 22.49 7.62
C GLN A 2 -64.85 21.59 8.79
N THR A 3 -64.11 20.51 9.03
CA THR A 3 -63.99 19.93 10.37
C THR A 3 -62.55 19.54 10.61
N ALA A 4 -61.92 20.29 11.52
CA ALA A 4 -60.62 20.01 12.09
C ALA A 4 -60.75 18.89 13.13
N THR A 5 -59.91 17.87 13.04
CA THR A 5 -59.74 16.89 14.11
C THR A 5 -58.34 17.06 14.69
N LYS A 6 -58.29 17.65 15.88
CA LYS A 6 -57.15 17.63 16.81
C LYS A 6 -56.71 16.18 17.00
N ILE A 7 -55.44 15.88 16.77
CA ILE A 7 -54.80 14.67 17.28
C ILE A 7 -53.79 15.10 18.32
N GLY A 8 -54.00 14.60 19.54
CA GLY A 8 -53.24 14.89 20.73
C GLY A 8 -51.78 14.52 20.57
N CYS A 9 -50.95 15.41 21.11
CA CYS A 9 -49.55 15.24 21.35
C CYS A 9 -49.41 14.62 22.73
N GLU A 10 -49.12 13.32 22.85
CA GLU A 10 -48.42 12.68 23.97
C GLU A 10 -47.91 11.32 23.52
N CYS A 11 -46.59 11.14 23.45
CA CYS A 11 -45.89 9.87 23.61
C CYS A 11 -44.40 10.20 23.74
N GLY A 12 -43.95 10.35 24.98
CA GLY A 12 -42.52 10.30 25.30
C GLY A 12 -41.94 8.96 24.83
N GLY A 13 -40.85 9.03 24.09
CA GLY A 13 -40.10 7.88 23.64
C GLY A 13 -38.62 8.18 23.78
N ASP A 14 -37.98 7.48 24.70
CA ASP A 14 -36.55 7.56 24.99
C ASP A 14 -35.71 7.41 23.72
N TYR A 15 -35.03 8.48 23.32
CA TYR A 15 -33.95 8.47 22.33
C TYR A 15 -32.70 7.80 22.94
N ARG A 16 -32.81 6.54 23.37
CA ARG A 16 -31.64 5.67 23.53
C ARG A 16 -31.28 5.14 22.15
N SER A 17 -30.44 5.91 21.47
CA SER A 17 -29.42 5.47 20.52
C SER A 17 -29.37 3.94 20.27
N ARG A 18 -30.16 3.45 19.30
CA ARG A 18 -29.83 2.21 18.61
C ARG A 18 -28.67 2.50 17.68
N VAL A 19 -27.46 2.49 18.23
CA VAL A 19 -26.29 2.19 17.40
C VAL A 19 -26.35 0.68 17.18
N GLU A 20 -26.82 0.26 16.01
CA GLU A 20 -26.64 -1.14 15.62
C GLU A 20 -25.14 -1.41 15.63
N PRO A 21 -24.64 -2.42 16.37
CA PRO A 21 -23.24 -2.75 16.35
C PRO A 21 -22.86 -3.12 14.92
N ALA A 22 -21.84 -2.46 14.39
CA ALA A 22 -21.31 -2.75 13.06
C ALA A 22 -21.03 -4.26 12.92
N PRO A 23 -21.31 -4.86 11.75
CA PRO A 23 -21.02 -6.27 11.53
C PRO A 23 -19.54 -6.53 11.81
N ILE A 24 -19.27 -7.45 12.73
CA ILE A 24 -17.93 -7.92 13.02
C ILE A 24 -17.40 -8.50 11.70
N VAL A 25 -16.48 -7.79 11.07
CA VAL A 25 -15.77 -8.27 9.89
C VAL A 25 -15.00 -9.51 10.35
N GLU A 26 -15.52 -10.68 10.00
CA GLU A 26 -14.86 -11.94 10.29
C GLU A 26 -13.59 -12.02 9.44
N HIS A 27 -12.46 -11.61 10.02
CA HIS A 27 -11.16 -11.84 9.43
C HIS A 27 -10.99 -13.35 9.31
N LYS A 28 -11.06 -13.87 8.08
CA LYS A 28 -10.76 -15.27 7.79
C LYS A 28 -9.44 -15.62 8.47
N ARG A 29 -9.49 -16.48 9.50
CA ARG A 29 -8.30 -16.95 10.21
C ARG A 29 -7.36 -17.55 9.15
N ALA A 30 -6.22 -16.89 8.93
CA ALA A 30 -5.16 -17.47 8.13
C ALA A 30 -4.84 -18.85 8.71
N LYS A 31 -4.80 -19.88 7.85
CA LYS A 31 -4.46 -21.25 8.27
C LYS A 31 -3.16 -21.19 9.06
N LYS A 32 -3.16 -21.69 10.30
CA LYS A 32 -1.97 -21.77 11.17
C LYS A 32 -0.88 -22.49 10.38
N THR A 33 0.08 -21.72 9.86
CA THR A 33 1.24 -22.28 9.21
C THR A 33 2.12 -22.92 10.29
N HIS A 34 2.83 -24.00 9.96
CA HIS A 34 3.78 -24.63 10.89
C HIS A 34 4.81 -23.63 11.42
N SER A 35 5.11 -22.58 10.63
CA SER A 35 5.94 -21.44 11.03
C SER A 35 5.34 -20.68 12.21
N ASN A 36 4.07 -20.28 12.15
CA ASN A 36 3.42 -19.52 13.23
C ASN A 36 3.35 -20.30 14.54
N ASN A 37 3.09 -21.61 14.48
CA ASN A 37 3.08 -22.44 15.69
C ASN A 37 4.48 -22.56 16.30
N ARG A 38 5.53 -22.63 15.47
CA ARG A 38 6.92 -22.69 15.93
C ARG A 38 7.37 -21.36 16.54
N ILE A 39 7.00 -20.23 15.94
CA ILE A 39 7.28 -18.89 16.46
C ILE A 39 6.59 -18.69 17.81
N ASN A 40 5.30 -19.02 17.91
CA ASN A 40 4.57 -18.89 19.18
C ASN A 40 5.15 -19.79 20.28
N LYS A 41 5.62 -21.00 19.94
CA LYS A 41 6.30 -21.87 20.88
C LYS A 41 7.59 -21.25 21.40
N LEU A 42 8.45 -20.75 20.50
CA LEU A 42 9.69 -20.06 20.89
C LEU A 42 9.41 -18.82 21.76
N LEU A 43 8.34 -18.09 21.47
CA LEU A 43 7.95 -16.90 22.21
C LEU A 43 7.45 -17.25 23.62
N HIS A 44 6.76 -18.38 23.79
CA HIS A 44 6.36 -18.89 25.10
C HIS A 44 7.55 -19.48 25.89
N ASP A 45 8.40 -20.26 25.24
CA ASP A 45 9.55 -20.92 25.87
C ASP A 45 10.59 -19.90 26.38
N HIS A 46 10.66 -18.71 25.75
CA HIS A 46 11.60 -17.63 26.09
C HIS A 46 10.92 -16.35 26.60
N ALA A 47 9.69 -16.44 27.14
CA ALA A 47 8.90 -15.28 27.56
C ALA A 47 9.57 -14.39 28.63
N ALA A 48 10.49 -14.95 29.43
CA ALA A 48 11.24 -14.21 30.44
C ALA A 48 12.40 -13.38 29.88
N ASP A 49 12.89 -13.70 28.67
CA ASP A 49 14.06 -13.06 28.05
C ASP A 49 13.86 -12.87 26.54
N LEU A 50 12.78 -12.14 26.22
CA LEU A 50 12.44 -11.78 24.85
C LEU A 50 13.53 -10.91 24.21
N SER A 51 14.16 -10.02 24.99
CA SER A 51 15.16 -9.07 24.50
C SER A 51 16.40 -9.78 23.95
N SER A 52 16.94 -10.77 24.66
CA SER A 52 18.09 -11.54 24.17
C SER A 52 17.71 -12.41 22.98
N THR A 53 16.50 -12.98 22.99
CA THR A 53 15.97 -13.81 21.90
C THR A 53 15.83 -13.01 20.61
N PHE A 54 15.27 -11.79 20.69
CA PHE A 54 15.19 -10.87 19.56
C PHE A 54 16.57 -10.46 19.06
N ASN A 55 17.52 -10.15 19.96
CA ASN A 55 18.89 -9.82 19.56
C ASN A 55 19.59 -11.00 18.89
N ASN A 56 19.37 -12.22 19.36
CA ASN A 56 19.91 -13.42 18.74
C ASN A 56 19.32 -13.64 17.33
N LEU A 57 17.99 -13.51 17.19
CA LEU A 57 17.31 -13.62 15.90
C LEU A 57 17.75 -12.50 14.94
N ALA A 58 17.85 -11.27 15.41
CA ALA A 58 18.34 -10.14 14.64
C ALA A 58 19.78 -10.38 14.18
N SER A 59 20.67 -10.77 15.08
CA SER A 59 22.07 -11.09 14.71
C SER A 59 22.19 -12.23 13.70
N LYS A 60 21.29 -13.21 13.75
CA LYS A 60 21.29 -14.39 12.89
C LYS A 60 20.68 -14.12 11.51
N HIS A 61 19.65 -13.29 11.43
CA HIS A 61 18.85 -13.09 10.22
C HIS A 61 19.00 -11.71 9.59
N MET A 62 19.54 -10.75 10.33
CA MET A 62 19.80 -9.38 9.90
C MET A 62 21.27 -9.06 10.18
N PRO A 63 22.22 -9.61 9.41
CA PRO A 63 23.62 -9.22 9.53
C PRO A 63 23.73 -7.69 9.37
N PRO A 64 24.68 -7.05 10.08
CA PRO A 64 24.88 -5.61 9.95
C PRO A 64 25.13 -5.26 8.48
N PRO A 65 24.67 -4.08 8.01
CA PRO A 65 24.82 -3.69 6.61
C PRO A 65 26.30 -3.60 6.26
N THR A 66 26.80 -4.61 5.58
CA THR A 66 28.15 -4.61 5.03
C THR A 66 28.17 -3.64 3.87
N GLN A 67 28.88 -2.52 4.00
CA GLN A 67 29.16 -1.60 2.88
C GLN A 67 30.21 -2.26 1.98
N ILE A 68 29.79 -3.27 1.24
CA ILE A 68 30.62 -3.84 0.19
C ILE A 68 30.41 -2.94 -1.04
N PRO A 69 31.46 -2.31 -1.60
CA PRO A 69 31.31 -1.60 -2.85
C PRO A 69 30.81 -2.60 -3.90
N MET A 70 29.67 -2.29 -4.52
CA MET A 70 29.14 -3.14 -5.58
C MET A 70 30.15 -3.16 -6.73
N PRO A 71 30.43 -4.33 -7.34
CA PRO A 71 31.30 -4.39 -8.50
C PRO A 71 30.69 -3.59 -9.64
N ASP A 72 31.54 -2.91 -10.40
CA ASP A 72 31.12 -2.22 -11.62
C ASP A 72 30.52 -3.21 -12.61
N TYR A 73 29.51 -2.77 -13.35
CA TYR A 73 28.86 -3.59 -14.35
C TYR A 73 29.82 -3.87 -15.52
N VAL A 74 30.22 -5.13 -15.69
CA VAL A 74 31.11 -5.59 -16.79
C VAL A 74 30.35 -6.38 -17.87
N GLY A 75 29.01 -6.38 -17.82
CA GLY A 75 28.16 -7.09 -18.78
C GLY A 75 28.05 -6.39 -20.14
N ALA A 76 27.39 -7.04 -21.09
CA ALA A 76 27.05 -6.43 -22.37
C ALA A 76 26.15 -5.19 -22.17
N PRO A 77 26.28 -4.14 -23.00
CA PRO A 77 25.39 -2.99 -22.90
C PRO A 77 23.93 -3.44 -23.05
N ASN A 78 23.07 -3.00 -22.13
CA ASN A 78 21.65 -3.33 -22.17
C ASN A 78 20.88 -2.22 -22.89
N GLU A 79 20.87 -2.28 -24.22
CA GLU A 79 20.22 -1.28 -25.09
C GLU A 79 18.70 -1.18 -24.84
N GLU A 80 18.06 -2.27 -24.39
CA GLU A 80 16.63 -2.26 -24.10
C GLU A 80 16.28 -1.43 -22.86
N LEU A 81 17.16 -1.38 -21.85
CA LEU A 81 16.92 -0.60 -20.63
C LEU A 81 17.15 0.91 -20.83
N GLY A 82 17.97 1.28 -21.82
CA GLY A 82 18.26 2.67 -22.14
C GLY A 82 17.28 3.30 -23.13
N ARG A 83 16.27 2.55 -23.60
CA ARG A 83 15.31 3.05 -24.60
C ARG A 83 14.36 4.07 -23.96
N PRO A 84 13.93 5.10 -24.71
CA PRO A 84 12.90 6.01 -24.22
C PRO A 84 11.58 5.27 -24.01
N ILE A 85 10.86 5.67 -22.96
CA ILE A 85 9.52 5.20 -22.65
C ILE A 85 8.58 5.64 -23.77
N THR A 86 7.77 4.70 -24.25
CA THR A 86 6.75 4.94 -25.28
C THR A 86 5.37 5.12 -24.66
N GLU A 87 4.45 5.79 -25.36
CA GLU A 87 3.08 6.05 -24.86
C GLU A 87 2.26 4.77 -24.61
N ALA A 88 2.65 3.64 -25.22
CA ALA A 88 2.01 2.35 -25.04
C ALA A 88 2.47 1.61 -23.76
N GLU A 89 3.58 2.03 -23.15
CA GLU A 89 4.18 1.39 -21.99
C GLU A 89 3.56 1.94 -20.69
N GLY A 90 2.52 1.26 -20.17
CA GLY A 90 1.95 1.65 -18.87
C GLY A 90 0.52 1.18 -18.56
N MET A 91 0.04 0.09 -19.17
CA MET A 91 -1.41 -0.17 -19.15
C MET A 91 -1.93 -1.07 -18.01
N SER A 92 -1.08 -1.66 -17.17
CA SER A 92 -1.49 -2.72 -16.24
C SER A 92 -0.81 -2.69 -14.86
N THR A 93 -0.65 -1.51 -14.26
CA THR A 93 -0.09 -1.37 -12.90
C THR A 93 -1.14 -0.95 -11.86
N ALA A 94 -0.92 -1.36 -10.61
CA ALA A 94 -1.69 -0.86 -9.48
C ALA A 94 -1.34 0.62 -9.22
N PRO A 95 -2.31 1.43 -8.75
CA PRO A 95 -2.04 2.84 -8.41
C PRO A 95 -0.97 2.95 -7.33
N GLY A 96 -0.11 3.94 -7.48
CA GLY A 96 0.95 4.27 -6.52
C GLY A 96 0.40 4.98 -5.27
N PRO A 97 1.29 5.47 -4.39
CA PRO A 97 0.91 6.26 -3.21
C PRO A 97 0.25 7.59 -3.57
N ASP A 98 0.49 8.09 -4.79
CA ASP A 98 -0.20 9.23 -5.40
C ASP A 98 -1.68 8.94 -5.75
N SER A 99 -2.11 7.68 -5.64
CA SER A 99 -3.45 7.20 -5.98
C SER A 99 -3.85 7.48 -7.43
N VAL A 100 -2.90 7.78 -8.32
CA VAL A 100 -3.16 7.97 -9.75
C VAL A 100 -3.43 6.61 -10.37
N THR A 101 -4.66 6.39 -10.83
CA THR A 101 -5.07 5.12 -11.43
C THR A 101 -4.83 5.12 -12.95
N ASN A 102 -4.68 3.93 -13.54
CA ASN A 102 -4.62 3.81 -15.01
C ASN A 102 -5.87 4.38 -15.69
N LYS A 103 -7.03 4.37 -15.01
CA LYS A 103 -8.26 5.01 -15.52
C LYS A 103 -8.08 6.52 -15.64
N THR A 104 -7.40 7.15 -14.67
CA THR A 104 -7.07 8.56 -14.72
C THR A 104 -6.14 8.88 -15.88
N LEU A 105 -5.11 8.05 -16.10
CA LEU A 105 -4.16 8.22 -17.20
C LEU A 105 -4.82 8.05 -18.58
N ARG A 106 -5.72 7.07 -18.73
CA ARG A 106 -6.47 6.85 -19.99
C ARG A 106 -7.49 7.94 -20.31
N ASN A 107 -7.90 8.73 -19.31
CA ASN A 107 -8.83 9.83 -19.50
C ASN A 107 -8.13 11.17 -19.77
N LEU A 108 -6.78 11.20 -19.80
CA LEU A 108 -6.03 12.38 -20.21
C LEU A 108 -6.11 12.56 -21.72
N ASN A 109 -6.09 13.81 -22.17
CA ASN A 109 -5.98 14.13 -23.59
C ASN A 109 -4.61 13.64 -24.13
N ASP A 110 -4.56 13.22 -25.39
CA ASP A 110 -3.33 12.72 -26.04
C ASP A 110 -2.16 13.69 -25.88
N GLN A 111 -2.38 15.01 -26.02
CA GLN A 111 -1.34 16.03 -25.81
C GLN A 111 -0.74 16.01 -24.39
N SER A 112 -1.55 15.70 -23.38
CA SER A 112 -1.09 15.59 -22.00
C SER A 112 -0.27 14.31 -21.79
N ILE A 113 -0.65 13.22 -22.47
CA ILE A 113 0.11 11.96 -22.45
C ILE A 113 1.49 12.18 -23.09
N SER A 114 1.56 12.80 -24.27
CA SER A 114 2.83 13.07 -24.94
C SER A 114 3.76 13.95 -24.07
N LYS A 115 3.23 15.03 -23.48
CA LYS A 115 4.01 15.89 -22.56
C LYS A 115 4.50 15.16 -21.32
N LEU A 116 3.69 14.26 -20.78
CA LEU A 116 4.07 13.47 -19.61
C LEU A 116 5.19 12.50 -19.97
N THR A 117 5.06 11.81 -21.11
CA THR A 117 6.08 10.91 -21.65
C THR A 117 7.41 11.64 -21.92
N GLU A 118 7.35 12.82 -22.56
CA GLU A 118 8.52 13.67 -22.79
C GLU A 118 9.22 14.05 -21.48
N TYR A 119 8.46 14.47 -20.46
CA TYR A 119 9.00 14.84 -19.17
C TYR A 119 9.67 13.67 -18.46
N TYR A 120 9.04 12.48 -18.46
CA TYR A 120 9.63 11.29 -17.86
C TYR A 120 10.91 10.85 -18.58
N ASN A 121 10.94 10.89 -19.91
CA ASN A 121 12.14 10.58 -20.69
C ASN A 121 13.28 11.57 -20.40
N HIS A 122 12.97 12.86 -20.26
CA HIS A 122 13.96 13.85 -19.86
C HIS A 122 14.54 13.58 -18.45
N CYS A 123 13.71 13.20 -17.48
CA CYS A 123 14.18 12.79 -16.15
C CYS A 123 15.04 11.51 -16.21
N LEU A 124 14.66 10.54 -17.04
CA LEU A 124 15.39 9.30 -17.26
C LEU A 124 16.79 9.55 -17.84
N GLU A 125 16.89 10.38 -18.89
CA GLU A 125 18.17 10.73 -19.52
C GLU A 125 19.13 11.45 -18.58
N LYS A 126 18.60 12.33 -17.71
CA LYS A 126 19.41 13.09 -16.75
C LYS A 126 19.73 12.32 -15.47
N GLY A 127 19.04 11.21 -15.22
CA GLY A 127 19.14 10.50 -13.93
C GLY A 127 18.58 11.31 -12.76
N GLU A 128 17.65 12.24 -13.02
CA GLU A 128 17.05 13.11 -12.00
C GLU A 128 15.66 12.61 -11.60
N ILE A 129 15.37 12.62 -10.31
CA ILE A 129 14.03 12.30 -9.80
C ILE A 129 13.17 13.57 -9.86
N PRO A 130 11.94 13.50 -10.40
CA PRO A 130 11.04 14.64 -10.42
C PRO A 130 10.75 15.10 -8.98
N GLN A 131 10.96 16.38 -8.72
CA GLN A 131 10.71 16.95 -7.40
C GLN A 131 9.21 16.94 -7.11
N ALA A 132 8.80 16.27 -6.03
CA ALA A 132 7.45 16.40 -5.51
C ALA A 132 7.29 17.82 -4.97
N LYS A 133 6.38 18.59 -5.57
CA LYS A 133 6.09 19.95 -5.13
C LYS A 133 5.06 19.96 -4.01
#